data_AF-A0A099YXL1-F1
#
_entry.id   AF-A0A099YXL1-F1
#
_cell.length_a   1.000
_cell.length_b   1.000
_cell.length_c   1.000
_cell.angle_alpha   90.00
_cell.angle_beta   90.00
_cell.angle_gamma   90.00
#
_symmetry.space_group_name_H-M   'P 1'
#
loop_
_entity.id
_entity.type
_entity.pdbx_description
1 polymer ?
#
loop_
_entity_poly.entity_id
_entity_poly.type
_entity_poly.pdbx_seq_one_letter_code
_entity_poly.pdbx_strand_id
1 'polypeptide(L)'
;AGVDESAKLMNVDPDNVAFCVLAADEEDEGDIALQIHFTLIQAFCCENDIDIVRVSDVPKLAAIVGPSEESGEPRDLHCILITV
;
A
#
# COMPACT_ATOMS: atom_id res chain seq x y z
N ALA A 1 -1.54 -7.84 -2.40
CA ALA A 1 -1.03 -6.57 -1.81
C ALA A 1 -0.45 -5.78 -2.95
N GLY A 2 -0.56 -4.45 -2.89
CA GLY A 2 -0.22 -3.61 -4.02
C GLY A 2 -1.22 -2.46 -4.19
N VAL A 3 -0.82 -1.43 -4.93
CA VAL A 3 -1.61 -0.19 -5.07
C VAL A 3 -2.96 -0.42 -5.75
N ASP A 4 -3.00 -1.21 -6.81
CA ASP A 4 -4.24 -1.51 -7.55
C ASP A 4 -5.22 -2.34 -6.74
N GLU A 5 -4.73 -3.38 -6.05
CA GLU A 5 -5.57 -4.26 -5.24
C GLU A 5 -6.11 -3.55 -4.01
N SER A 6 -5.27 -2.72 -3.39
CA SER A 6 -5.67 -1.92 -2.24
C SER A 6 -6.75 -0.91 -2.63
N ALA A 7 -6.58 -0.20 -3.76
CA ALA A 7 -7.60 0.70 -4.28
C ALA A 7 -8.92 -0.02 -4.58
N LYS A 8 -8.88 -1.23 -5.16
CA LYS A 8 -10.08 -2.03 -5.40
C LYS A 8 -10.80 -2.41 -4.10
N LEU A 9 -10.06 -2.89 -3.09
CA LEU A 9 -10.64 -3.29 -1.81
C LEU A 9 -11.27 -2.10 -1.08
N MET A 10 -10.55 -0.98 -0.98
CA MET A 10 -11.06 0.26 -0.38
C MET A 10 -12.32 0.79 -1.08
N ASN A 11 -12.43 0.61 -2.40
CA ASN A 11 -13.62 1.02 -3.15
C ASN A 11 -14.83 0.08 -2.93
N VAL A 12 -14.60 -1.15 -2.48
CA VAL A 12 -15.66 -2.14 -2.24
C VAL A 12 -16.12 -2.14 -0.78
N ASP A 13 -15.17 -2.13 0.16
CA ASP A 13 -15.43 -2.30 1.59
C ASP A 13 -14.37 -1.57 2.45
N PRO A 14 -14.44 -0.23 2.53
CA PRO A 14 -13.49 0.57 3.30
C PRO A 14 -13.65 0.36 4.82
N ASP A 15 -14.86 0.03 5.30
CA ASP A 15 -15.14 -0.20 6.72
C ASP A 15 -14.34 -1.38 7.31
N ASN A 16 -13.93 -2.32 6.46
CA ASN A 16 -13.13 -3.47 6.88
C ASN A 16 -11.62 -3.16 6.95
N VAL A 17 -11.18 -1.94 6.63
CA VAL A 17 -9.77 -1.55 6.64
C VAL A 17 -9.44 -0.81 7.93
N ALA A 18 -8.55 -1.39 8.74
CA ALA A 18 -8.11 -0.80 10.00
C ALA A 18 -6.91 0.16 9.83
N PHE A 19 -6.02 -0.15 8.89
CA PHE A 19 -4.75 0.58 8.73
C PHE A 19 -4.19 0.43 7.32
N CYS A 20 -3.55 1.48 6.79
CA CYS A 20 -2.90 1.49 5.49
C CYS A 20 -1.41 1.85 5.61
N VAL A 21 -0.57 1.08 4.92
CA VAL A 21 0.87 1.37 4.76
C VAL A 21 1.14 1.67 3.30
N LEU A 22 1.70 2.84 3.03
CA LEU A 22 2.29 3.17 1.73
C LEU A 22 3.81 3.04 1.82
N ALA A 23 4.43 2.38 0.85
CA ALA A 23 5.87 2.12 0.87
C ALA A 23 6.49 2.51 -0.47
N ALA A 24 7.51 3.34 -0.46
CA ALA A 24 8.30 3.69 -1.64
C ALA A 24 9.72 3.99 -1.19
N ASP A 25 10.72 3.52 -1.92
CA ASP A 25 12.10 3.91 -1.71
C ASP A 25 12.51 5.07 -2.63
N GLU A 26 13.79 5.45 -2.63
CA GLU A 26 14.27 6.59 -3.43
C GLU A 26 14.07 6.38 -4.94
N GLU A 27 14.05 5.14 -5.43
CA GLU A 27 13.87 4.87 -6.86
C GLU A 27 12.41 5.09 -7.32
N ASP A 28 11.47 4.91 -6.40
CA ASP A 28 10.02 5.06 -6.60
C ASP A 28 9.53 6.52 -6.54
N GLU A 29 10.33 7.44 -5.99
CA GLU A 29 9.99 8.87 -5.95
C GLU A 29 9.86 9.48 -7.36
N GLY A 30 10.56 8.90 -8.34
CA GLY A 30 10.49 9.29 -9.75
C GLY A 30 9.27 8.74 -10.50
N ASP A 31 8.57 7.74 -9.96
CA ASP A 31 7.38 7.16 -10.59
C ASP A 31 6.16 8.04 -10.30
N ILE A 32 5.86 8.94 -11.23
CA ILE A 32 4.73 9.87 -11.14
C ILE A 32 3.40 9.12 -11.02
N ALA A 33 3.23 7.98 -11.71
CA ALA A 33 1.99 7.23 -11.65
C ALA A 33 1.79 6.65 -10.24
N LEU A 34 2.85 6.07 -9.67
CA LEU A 34 2.84 5.56 -8.31
C LEU A 34 2.56 6.68 -7.28
N GLN A 35 3.19 7.85 -7.42
CA GLN A 35 2.95 8.98 -6.52
C GLN A 35 1.52 9.54 -6.63
N ILE A 36 0.91 9.49 -7.82
CA ILE A 36 -0.52 9.81 -7.99
C ILE A 36 -1.38 8.79 -7.23
N HIS A 37 -1.12 7.48 -7.38
CA HIS A 37 -1.85 6.46 -6.64
C HIS A 37 -1.74 6.65 -5.14
N PHE A 38 -0.55 6.95 -4.63
CA PHE A 38 -0.36 7.24 -3.21
C PHE A 38 -1.13 8.46 -2.74
N THR A 39 -1.18 9.51 -3.56
CA THR A 39 -1.94 10.72 -3.24
C THR A 39 -3.44 10.41 -3.16
N LEU A 40 -3.96 9.63 -4.11
CA LEU A 40 -5.36 9.22 -4.13
C LEU A 40 -5.72 8.33 -2.93
N ILE A 41 -4.89 7.33 -2.64
CA ILE A 41 -5.09 6.43 -1.50
C ILE A 41 -5.02 7.19 -0.18
N GLN A 42 -4.03 8.07 -0.02
CA GLN A 42 -3.89 8.88 1.19
C GLN A 42 -5.09 9.79 1.40
N ALA A 43 -5.60 10.44 0.35
CA ALA A 43 -6.83 11.23 0.42
C ALA A 43 -8.01 10.36 0.87
N PHE A 44 -8.20 9.20 0.23
CA PHE A 44 -9.28 8.27 0.57
C PHE A 44 -9.22 7.80 2.02
N CYS A 45 -8.04 7.37 2.51
CA CYS A 45 -7.87 6.94 3.90
C CYS A 45 -8.20 8.08 4.88
N CYS A 46 -7.73 9.30 4.60
CA CYS A 46 -8.05 10.46 5.42
C CYS A 46 -9.56 10.79 5.44
N GLU A 47 -10.26 10.60 4.33
CA GLU A 47 -11.71 10.85 4.22
C GLU A 47 -12.57 9.80 4.94
N ASN A 48 -12.05 8.59 5.11
CA ASN A 48 -12.74 7.45 5.73
C ASN A 48 -12.20 7.11 7.12
N ASP A 49 -11.44 8.01 7.76
CA ASP A 49 -10.85 7.82 9.09
C ASP A 49 -9.99 6.53 9.22
N ILE A 50 -9.33 6.12 8.14
CA ILE A 50 -8.38 5.00 8.13
C ILE A 50 -6.98 5.53 8.46
N ASP A 51 -6.37 5.01 9.52
CA ASP A 51 -5.00 5.36 9.89
C ASP A 51 -4.02 4.96 8.77
N ILE A 52 -3.15 5.89 8.38
CA ILE A 52 -2.21 5.70 7.28
C ILE A 52 -0.81 6.20 7.62
N VAL A 53 0.21 5.43 7.21
CA VAL A 53 1.63 5.83 7.30
C VAL A 53 2.37 5.60 5.99
N ARG A 54 3.37 6.44 5.74
CA ARG A 54 4.37 6.24 4.68
C ARG A 54 5.65 5.68 5.27
N VAL A 55 6.22 4.67 4.63
CA VAL A 55 7.52 4.08 4.97
C VAL A 55 8.46 4.17 3.77
N SER A 56 9.74 4.43 4.04
CA SER A 56 10.75 4.68 3.00
C SER A 56 11.70 3.50 2.72
N ASP A 57 11.53 2.39 3.46
CA ASP A 57 12.43 1.23 3.40
C ASP A 57 11.62 -0.01 2.98
N VAL A 58 11.33 -0.09 1.67
CA VAL A 58 10.60 -1.19 1.04
C VAL A 58 11.28 -2.54 1.26
N PRO A 59 12.63 -2.67 1.15
CA PRO A 59 13.31 -3.94 1.42
C PRO A 59 13.10 -4.44 2.85
N LYS A 60 13.17 -3.54 3.85
CA LYS A 60 12.91 -3.90 5.24
C LYS A 60 11.45 -4.24 5.49
N LEU A 61 10.52 -3.53 4.85
CA LEU A 61 9.10 -3.88 4.90
C LEU A 61 8.86 -5.28 4.34
N ALA A 62 9.46 -5.62 3.19
CA ALA A 62 9.38 -6.95 2.60
C ALA A 62 9.88 -8.04 3.55
N ALA A 63 10.99 -7.78 4.25
CA ALA A 63 11.52 -8.70 5.25
C ALA A 63 10.59 -8.91 6.45
N ILE A 64 9.83 -7.88 6.86
CA ILE A 64 8.85 -7.95 7.95
C ILE A 64 7.60 -8.74 7.54
N VAL A 65 7.10 -8.49 6.32
CA VAL A 65 5.89 -9.15 5.79
C VAL A 65 6.14 -10.61 5.43
N GLY A 66 7.41 -11.00 5.27
CA GLY A 66 7.82 -12.38 4.99
C GLY A 66 7.64 -12.76 3.51
N PRO A 67 7.90 -14.02 3.14
CA PRO A 67 7.77 -14.49 1.75
C PRO A 67 6.32 -14.57 1.26
N SER A 68 6.13 -14.57 -0.07
CA SER A 68 4.87 -14.99 -0.70
C SER A 68 4.89 -16.46 -0.98
N GLU A 69 3.80 -17.14 -0.65
CA GLU A 69 3.56 -18.53 -1.06
C GLU A 69 3.26 -18.64 -2.58
N GLU A 70 3.06 -17.50 -3.26
CA GLU A 70 2.68 -17.44 -4.68
C GLU A 70 3.84 -16.92 -5.57
N SER A 71 4.42 -17.88 -6.31
CA SER A 71 5.03 -17.78 -7.64
C SER A 71 5.75 -16.49 -8.05
N GLY A 72 7.10 -16.51 -8.01
CA GLY A 72 8.03 -16.00 -9.04
C GLY A 72 8.00 -14.52 -9.48
N GLU A 73 6.96 -13.76 -9.20
CA GLU A 73 6.75 -12.37 -9.58
C GLU A 73 7.18 -11.45 -8.42
N PRO A 74 7.78 -10.28 -8.70
CA PRO A 74 8.12 -9.31 -7.67
C PRO A 74 6.84 -8.85 -6.97
N ARG A 75 6.82 -8.95 -5.63
CA ARG A 75 5.68 -8.50 -4.83
C ARG A 75 5.53 -6.98 -4.94
N ASP A 76 4.36 -6.53 -5.34
CA ASP A 76 3.97 -5.12 -5.22
C ASP A 76 3.67 -4.81 -3.74
N LEU A 77 4.63 -4.20 -3.05
CA LEU A 77 4.52 -3.84 -1.64
C LEU A 77 4.24 -2.36 -1.42
N HIS A 78 3.96 -1.61 -2.49
CA HIS A 78 3.80 -0.17 -2.42
C HIS A 78 2.54 0.26 -1.65
N CYS A 79 1.56 -0.64 -1.50
CA CYS A 79 0.43 -0.44 -0.61
C CYS A 79 0.00 -1.74 0.08
N ILE A 80 -0.14 -1.69 1.40
CA ILE A 80 -0.58 -2.80 2.24
C ILE A 80 -1.74 -2.32 3.11
N LEU A 81 -2.84 -3.07 3.08
CA LEU A 81 -4.00 -2.86 3.94
C LEU A 81 -4.01 -3.90 5.05
N ILE A 82 -4.25 -3.45 6.27
CA ILE A 82 -4.53 -4.30 7.44
C ILE A 82 -6.03 -4.21 7.67
N THR A 83 -6.72 -5.34 7.62
CA THR A 83 -8.17 -5.42 7.80
C THR A 83 -8.54 -5.87 9.20
N VAL A 84 -9.78 -5.57 9.62
CA VAL A 84 -10.36 -6.03 10.91
C VAL A 84 -10.83 -7.48 10.86
#